data_AF-A0A9E1ST48-F1
#
_entry.id   AF-A0A9E1ST48-F1
#
_cell.length_a   1.000
_cell.length_b   1.000
_cell.length_c   1.000
_cell.angle_alpha   90.00
_cell.angle_beta   90.00
_cell.angle_gamma   90.00
#
_symmetry.space_group_name_H-M   'P 1'
#
loop_
_entity.id
_entity.type
_entity.pdbx_description
1 polymer ?
#
loop_
_entity_poly.entity_id
_entity_poly.type
_entity_poly.pdbx_seq_one_letter_code
_entity_poly.pdbx_strand_id
1 'polypeptide(L)'
;LAIENALAIEEAGASSLAVHARTKLEGYKPPAHWHWIAKIAKRVKIPIIANGDIWCREDAFKCVQASGCQDIMIGRGGLSLPNLADVISKDEKPLSWQNACALIVKFAGARRDGKNANFVPNRIKQWLSYLKREYPEAEDLFGQIKKFRDQDKMITVINRNYL
;
A
#
# COMPACT_ATOMS: atom_id res chain seq x y z
N LEU A 1 27.72 1.36 -1.62
CA LEU A 1 26.79 0.44 -2.33
C LEU A 1 25.52 1.08 -2.89
N ALA A 2 24.72 1.89 -2.17
CA ALA A 2 23.43 2.37 -2.73
C ALA A 2 23.56 3.09 -4.09
N ILE A 3 24.58 3.94 -4.25
CA ILE A 3 24.89 4.63 -5.50
C ILE A 3 25.46 3.66 -6.55
N GLU A 4 26.37 2.77 -6.16
CA GLU A 4 26.96 1.77 -7.07
C GLU A 4 25.89 0.84 -7.66
N ASN A 5 24.93 0.41 -6.85
CA ASN A 5 23.80 -0.40 -7.33
C ASN A 5 22.96 0.35 -8.36
N ALA A 6 22.70 1.64 -8.14
CA ALA A 6 21.92 2.44 -9.07
C ALA A 6 22.64 2.63 -10.42
N LEU A 7 23.95 2.89 -10.38
CA LEU A 7 24.79 2.97 -11.59
C LEU A 7 24.81 1.64 -12.36
N ALA A 8 24.99 0.51 -11.66
CA ALA A 8 24.98 -0.80 -12.30
C ALA A 8 23.63 -1.13 -12.95
N ILE A 9 22.51 -0.74 -12.34
CA ILE A 9 21.16 -0.92 -12.91
C ILE A 9 20.99 -0.06 -14.18
N GLU A 10 21.48 1.19 -14.15
CA GLU A 10 21.47 2.06 -15.34
C GLU A 10 22.35 1.50 -16.47
N GLU A 11 23.58 1.08 -16.16
CA GLU A 11 24.50 0.48 -17.13
C GLU A 11 23.94 -0.79 -17.78
N ALA A 12 23.12 -1.55 -17.03
CA ALA A 12 22.41 -2.71 -17.55
C ALA A 12 21.24 -2.38 -18.49
N GLY A 13 20.92 -1.09 -18.71
CA GLY A 13 19.90 -0.64 -19.65
C GLY A 13 18.48 -0.59 -19.09
N ALA A 14 18.31 -0.49 -17.76
CA ALA A 14 16.98 -0.34 -17.16
C ALA A 14 16.32 0.98 -17.59
N SER A 15 14.99 0.96 -17.78
CA SER A 15 14.24 2.17 -18.17
C SER A 15 13.89 3.10 -17.01
N SER A 16 13.83 2.57 -15.78
CA SER A 16 13.57 3.32 -14.55
C SER A 16 13.99 2.52 -13.33
N LEU A 17 14.09 3.18 -12.16
CA LEU A 17 14.46 2.54 -10.90
C LEU A 17 13.58 3.01 -9.75
N ALA A 18 12.88 2.08 -9.12
CA ALA A 18 12.18 2.33 -7.85
C ALA A 18 13.13 2.10 -6.67
N VAL A 19 13.22 3.07 -5.77
CA VAL A 19 14.10 2.99 -4.58
C VAL A 19 13.26 3.02 -3.32
N HIS A 20 13.23 1.89 -2.61
CA HIS A 20 12.76 1.87 -1.22
C HIS A 20 13.84 2.48 -0.33
N ALA A 21 13.52 3.57 0.37
CA ALA A 21 14.52 4.33 1.14
C ALA A 21 14.93 3.68 2.47
N ARG A 22 15.16 2.36 2.47
CA ARG A 22 15.74 1.62 3.60
C ARG A 22 16.62 0.50 3.11
N THR A 23 17.54 0.10 3.97
CA THR A 23 18.33 -1.10 3.78
C THR A 23 17.52 -2.36 4.06
N LYS A 24 18.02 -3.49 3.56
CA LYS A 24 17.48 -4.82 3.89
C LYS A 24 17.41 -5.08 5.40
N LEU A 25 18.43 -4.64 6.15
CA LEU A 25 18.54 -4.91 7.60
C LEU A 25 17.54 -4.10 8.43
N GLU A 26 17.23 -2.87 7.99
CA GLU A 26 16.26 -2.01 8.65
C GLU A 26 14.81 -2.51 8.49
N GLY A 27 14.52 -3.19 7.38
CA GLY A 27 13.19 -3.73 7.09
C GLY A 27 12.12 -2.63 7.11
N TYR A 28 11.16 -2.73 8.02
CA TYR A 28 10.08 -1.75 8.18
C TYR A 28 10.16 -0.94 9.49
N LYS A 29 11.32 -0.90 10.15
CA LYS A 29 11.47 -0.33 11.49
C LYS A 29 11.72 1.19 11.49
N PRO A 30 12.83 1.72 10.93
CA PRO A 30 13.03 3.17 10.91
C PRO A 30 12.13 3.82 9.85
N PRO A 31 11.86 5.14 9.99
CA PRO A 31 11.29 5.93 8.90
C PRO A 31 12.10 5.79 7.61
N ALA A 32 11.42 5.89 6.46
CA ALA A 32 12.08 5.88 5.16
C ALA A 32 13.04 7.08 5.00
N HIS A 33 14.28 6.82 4.61
CA HIS A 33 15.33 7.83 4.48
C HIS A 33 15.32 8.52 3.11
N TRP A 34 14.25 9.23 2.75
CA TRP A 34 14.05 9.76 1.39
C TRP A 34 15.20 10.63 0.86
N HIS A 35 15.95 11.31 1.73
CA HIS A 35 17.14 12.09 1.34
C HIS A 35 18.25 11.24 0.67
N TRP A 36 18.30 9.93 0.91
CA TRP A 36 19.20 9.02 0.19
C TRP A 36 18.79 8.84 -1.28
N ILE A 37 17.48 8.91 -1.57
CA ILE A 37 16.99 8.87 -2.95
C ILE A 37 17.51 10.09 -3.71
N ALA A 38 17.51 11.28 -3.11
CA ALA A 38 18.10 12.47 -3.73
C ALA A 38 19.60 12.31 -4.04
N LYS A 39 20.36 11.60 -3.19
CA LYS A 39 21.77 11.29 -3.45
C LYS A 39 21.93 10.35 -4.64
N ILE A 40 21.02 9.38 -4.81
CA ILE A 40 21.01 8.45 -5.95
C ILE A 40 20.60 9.17 -7.24
N ALA A 41 19.51 9.94 -7.20
CA ALA A 41 18.98 10.66 -8.35
C ALA A 41 19.99 11.64 -8.98
N LYS A 42 20.92 12.18 -8.18
CA LYS A 42 22.03 13.02 -8.69
C LYS A 42 23.09 12.26 -9.49
N ARG A 43 23.06 10.93 -9.49
CA ARG A 43 24.15 10.08 -10.01
C ARG A 43 23.74 9.26 -11.23
N VAL A 44 22.45 9.09 -11.46
CA VAL A 44 21.90 8.39 -12.62
C VAL A 44 21.04 9.32 -13.47
N LYS A 45 20.84 8.99 -14.74
CA LYS A 45 20.02 9.72 -15.71
C LYS A 45 18.63 9.11 -15.88
N ILE A 46 18.46 7.82 -15.59
CA ILE A 46 17.16 7.16 -15.66
C ILE A 46 16.18 7.71 -14.59
N PRO A 47 14.86 7.74 -14.87
CA PRO A 47 13.85 8.15 -13.90
C PRO A 47 13.90 7.33 -12.60
N ILE A 48 13.83 8.03 -11.46
CA ILE A 48 13.76 7.43 -10.13
C ILE A 48 12.35 7.58 -9.56
N ILE A 49 11.80 6.47 -9.06
CA ILE A 49 10.51 6.43 -8.36
C ILE A 49 10.77 6.27 -6.86
N ALA A 50 10.38 7.26 -6.05
CA ALA A 50 10.62 7.22 -4.62
C ALA A 50 9.62 6.32 -3.87
N ASN A 51 10.09 5.51 -2.93
CA ASN A 51 9.24 4.56 -2.20
C ASN A 51 9.58 4.47 -0.70
N GLY A 52 8.54 4.24 0.10
CA GLY A 52 8.65 3.96 1.54
C GLY A 52 7.92 5.01 2.38
N ASP A 53 7.14 4.54 3.36
CA ASP A 53 6.37 5.37 4.33
C ASP A 53 5.53 6.52 3.78
N ILE A 54 4.92 6.32 2.62
CA ILE A 54 3.92 7.25 2.09
C ILE A 54 2.55 6.72 2.48
N TRP A 55 1.88 7.43 3.40
CA TRP A 55 0.60 6.99 3.96
C TRP A 55 -0.52 8.01 3.79
N CYS A 56 -0.18 9.29 3.62
CA CYS A 56 -1.13 10.37 3.35
C CYS A 56 -0.55 11.34 2.30
N ARG A 57 -1.32 12.35 1.92
CA ARG A 57 -0.91 13.39 0.96
C ARG A 57 0.30 14.18 1.45
N GLU A 58 0.35 14.47 2.75
CA GLU A 58 1.45 15.20 3.39
C GLU A 58 2.76 14.40 3.33
N ASP A 59 2.71 13.08 3.53
CA ASP A 59 3.87 12.21 3.40
C ASP A 59 4.38 12.18 1.95
N ALA A 60 3.46 12.12 0.97
CA ALA A 60 3.82 12.17 -0.44
C ALA A 60 4.55 13.48 -0.78
N PHE A 61 4.04 14.61 -0.30
CA PHE A 61 4.67 15.92 -0.49
C PHE A 61 6.07 15.97 0.14
N LYS A 62 6.21 15.52 1.38
CA LYS A 62 7.52 15.44 2.06
C LYS A 62 8.49 14.50 1.33
N CYS A 63 7.99 13.39 0.80
CA CYS A 63 8.78 12.44 0.03
C CYS A 63 9.32 13.08 -1.25
N VAL A 64 8.46 13.75 -2.02
CA VAL A 64 8.84 14.50 -3.23
C VAL A 64 9.87 15.58 -2.88
N GLN A 65 9.64 16.37 -1.85
CA GLN A 65 10.59 17.41 -1.42
C GLN A 65 11.95 16.84 -1.01
N ALA A 66 11.98 15.77 -0.22
CA ALA A 66 13.22 15.20 0.32
C ALA A 66 14.00 14.40 -0.73
N SER A 67 13.32 13.73 -1.65
CA SER A 67 13.93 12.91 -2.70
C SER A 67 14.26 13.70 -3.97
N GLY A 68 13.53 14.78 -4.25
CA GLY A 68 13.57 15.47 -5.53
C GLY A 68 12.92 14.70 -6.68
N CYS A 69 12.31 13.53 -6.41
CA CYS A 69 11.61 12.72 -7.41
C CYS A 69 10.18 13.21 -7.60
N GLN A 70 9.71 13.27 -8.85
CA GLN A 70 8.31 13.56 -9.17
C GLN A 70 7.43 12.32 -8.98
N ASP A 71 7.95 11.16 -9.35
CA ASP A 71 7.24 9.89 -9.25
C ASP A 71 7.45 9.25 -7.87
N ILE A 72 6.36 8.73 -7.32
CA ILE A 72 6.35 7.98 -6.06
C ILE A 72 5.62 6.64 -6.24
N MET A 73 6.00 5.67 -5.43
CA MET A 73 5.32 4.37 -5.35
C MET A 73 4.75 4.20 -3.95
N ILE A 74 3.48 3.85 -3.86
CA ILE A 74 2.81 3.47 -2.60
C ILE A 74 2.69 1.95 -2.50
N GLY A 75 2.82 1.43 -1.27
CA GLY A 75 2.65 0.01 -0.97
C GLY A 75 1.59 -0.19 0.10
N ARG A 76 2.02 -0.34 1.35
CA ARG A 76 1.13 -0.52 2.51
C ARG A 76 0.09 0.60 2.65
N GLY A 77 0.45 1.84 2.33
CA GLY A 77 -0.48 2.98 2.33
C GLY A 77 -1.70 2.75 1.45
N GLY A 78 -1.54 2.17 0.25
CA GLY A 78 -2.66 1.86 -0.64
C GLY A 78 -3.54 0.71 -0.15
N LEU A 79 -3.05 -0.16 0.75
CA LEU A 79 -3.89 -1.18 1.41
C LEU A 79 -4.63 -0.60 2.61
N SER A 80 -4.01 0.34 3.33
CA SER A 80 -4.60 1.02 4.48
C SER A 80 -5.65 2.05 4.07
N LEU A 81 -5.45 2.76 2.97
CA LEU A 81 -6.40 3.68 2.36
C LEU A 81 -6.53 3.35 0.85
N PRO A 82 -7.59 2.63 0.42
CA PRO A 82 -7.67 2.09 -0.94
C PRO A 82 -7.61 3.14 -2.07
N ASN A 83 -8.07 4.37 -1.83
CA ASN A 83 -8.00 5.47 -2.80
C ASN A 83 -6.82 6.43 -2.53
N LEU A 84 -5.78 6.03 -1.78
CA LEU A 84 -4.66 6.91 -1.44
C LEU A 84 -4.00 7.56 -2.66
N ALA A 85 -3.93 6.87 -3.80
CA ALA A 85 -3.39 7.44 -5.03
C ALA A 85 -4.21 8.67 -5.51
N ASP A 86 -5.53 8.61 -5.43
CA ASP A 86 -6.42 9.72 -5.80
C ASP A 86 -6.38 10.84 -4.75
N VAL A 87 -6.28 10.49 -3.46
CA VAL A 87 -6.07 11.47 -2.37
C VAL A 87 -4.78 12.28 -2.60
N ILE A 88 -3.70 11.60 -3.01
CA ILE A 88 -2.41 12.25 -3.30
C ILE A 88 -2.49 13.09 -4.58
N SER A 89 -2.97 12.50 -5.69
CA SER A 89 -2.82 13.10 -7.02
C SER A 89 -3.94 14.06 -7.41
N LYS A 90 -5.15 13.87 -6.87
CA LYS A 90 -6.37 14.60 -7.26
C LYS A 90 -7.00 15.40 -6.13
N ASP A 91 -6.47 15.28 -4.91
CA ASP A 91 -7.07 15.90 -3.71
C ASP A 91 -8.49 15.39 -3.42
N GLU A 92 -8.72 14.12 -3.75
CA GLU A 92 -9.97 13.47 -3.38
C GLU A 92 -10.05 13.22 -1.87
N LYS A 93 -11.28 13.15 -1.37
CA LYS A 93 -11.53 12.77 0.03
C LYS A 93 -11.09 11.32 0.26
N PRO A 94 -10.54 10.98 1.44
CA PRO A 94 -10.31 9.59 1.82
C PRO A 94 -11.58 8.75 1.66
N LEU A 95 -11.43 7.52 1.14
CA LEU A 95 -12.54 6.59 0.93
C LEU A 95 -13.27 6.37 2.26
N SER A 96 -14.60 6.41 2.25
CA SER A 96 -15.39 6.11 3.45
C SER A 96 -15.27 4.63 3.85
N TRP A 97 -15.53 4.33 5.13
CA TRP A 97 -15.54 2.95 5.62
C TRP A 97 -16.54 2.07 4.87
N GLN A 98 -17.75 2.58 4.59
CA GLN A 98 -18.76 1.86 3.83
C GLN A 98 -18.25 1.49 2.43
N ASN A 99 -17.57 2.42 1.74
CA ASN A 99 -17.01 2.12 0.42
C ASN A 99 -15.83 1.14 0.49
N ALA A 100 -15.01 1.17 1.56
CA ALA A 100 -13.99 0.16 1.79
C ALA A 100 -14.61 -1.24 2.00
N CYS A 101 -15.68 -1.35 2.79
CA CYS A 101 -16.47 -2.58 2.94
C CYS A 101 -17.03 -3.09 1.60
N ALA A 102 -17.57 -2.19 0.76
CA ALA A 102 -18.04 -2.54 -0.57
C ALA A 102 -16.92 -3.11 -1.47
N LEU A 103 -15.70 -2.57 -1.38
CA LEU A 103 -14.54 -3.11 -2.09
C LEU A 103 -14.15 -4.51 -1.60
N ILE A 104 -14.24 -4.78 -0.30
CA ILE A 104 -14.00 -6.13 0.27
C ILE A 104 -15.01 -7.13 -0.28
N VAL A 105 -16.30 -6.78 -0.29
CA VAL A 105 -17.37 -7.62 -0.84
C VAL A 105 -17.16 -7.87 -2.33
N LYS A 106 -16.83 -6.82 -3.09
CA LYS A 106 -16.50 -6.93 -4.51
C LYS A 106 -15.31 -7.87 -4.75
N PHE A 107 -14.24 -7.74 -3.97
CA PHE A 107 -13.07 -8.63 -4.03
C PHE A 107 -13.45 -10.08 -3.77
N ALA A 108 -14.24 -10.34 -2.72
CA ALA A 108 -14.66 -11.69 -2.35
C ALA A 108 -15.56 -12.33 -3.41
N GLY A 109 -16.49 -11.56 -3.99
CA GLY A 109 -17.36 -12.00 -5.08
C GLY A 109 -16.59 -12.33 -6.36
N ALA A 110 -15.55 -11.57 -6.70
CA ALA A 110 -14.74 -11.77 -7.90
C ALA A 110 -13.80 -12.98 -7.83
N ARG A 111 -13.61 -13.59 -6.65
CA ARG A 111 -12.66 -14.70 -6.44
C ARG A 111 -13.31 -16.00 -5.95
N ARG A 112 -14.56 -16.24 -6.36
CA ARG A 112 -15.34 -17.46 -6.05
C ARG A 112 -14.75 -18.74 -6.66
N ASP A 113 -13.85 -18.63 -7.64
CA ASP A 113 -13.31 -19.72 -8.46
C ASP A 113 -11.99 -20.33 -7.93
N GLY A 114 -11.51 -19.88 -6.76
CA GLY A 114 -10.21 -20.28 -6.24
C GLY A 114 -10.15 -21.77 -5.84
N LYS A 115 -9.12 -22.48 -6.29
CA LYS A 115 -8.78 -23.87 -5.87
C LYS A 115 -8.57 -24.03 -4.35
N ASN A 116 -8.46 -22.93 -3.60
CA ASN A 116 -8.25 -22.92 -2.15
C ASN A 116 -9.36 -22.12 -1.46
N ALA A 117 -10.28 -22.84 -0.80
CA ALA A 117 -11.43 -22.26 -0.09
C ALA A 117 -11.03 -21.26 1.03
N ASN A 118 -9.81 -21.34 1.58
CA ASN A 118 -9.35 -20.43 2.62
C ASN A 118 -8.68 -19.17 2.06
N PHE A 119 -8.41 -19.09 0.74
CA PHE A 119 -7.67 -17.97 0.16
C PHE A 119 -8.36 -16.64 0.39
N VAL A 120 -9.63 -16.51 -0.03
CA VAL A 120 -10.40 -15.27 0.11
C VAL A 120 -10.61 -14.92 1.59
N PRO A 121 -11.11 -15.82 2.46
CA PRO A 121 -11.20 -15.55 3.90
C PRO A 121 -9.91 -15.01 4.54
N ASN A 122 -8.76 -15.60 4.19
CA ASN A 122 -7.47 -15.17 4.71
C ASN A 122 -7.05 -13.80 4.15
N ARG A 123 -7.34 -13.50 2.88
CA ARG A 123 -7.05 -12.19 2.28
C ARG A 123 -7.93 -11.08 2.84
N ILE A 124 -9.21 -11.35 3.11
CA ILE A 124 -10.09 -10.38 3.79
C ILE A 124 -9.52 -10.04 5.17
N LYS A 125 -9.20 -11.07 5.97
CA LYS A 125 -8.58 -10.88 7.30
C LYS A 125 -7.27 -10.10 7.24
N GLN A 126 -6.42 -10.44 6.26
CA GLN A 126 -5.17 -9.71 6.04
C GLN A 126 -5.43 -8.26 5.66
N TRP A 127 -6.38 -7.98 4.77
CA TRP A 127 -6.67 -6.62 4.35
C TRP A 127 -7.22 -5.78 5.50
N LEU A 128 -8.11 -6.32 6.33
CA LEU A 128 -8.59 -5.66 7.56
C LEU A 128 -7.43 -5.27 8.49
N SER A 129 -6.38 -6.10 8.58
CA SER A 129 -5.19 -5.78 9.38
C SER A 129 -4.40 -4.56 8.86
N TYR A 130 -4.52 -4.21 7.58
CA TYR A 130 -4.00 -2.96 7.02
C TYR A 130 -4.97 -1.80 7.19
N LEU A 131 -6.27 -2.04 6.96
CA LEU A 131 -7.32 -1.01 7.01
C LEU A 131 -7.50 -0.41 8.41
N LYS A 132 -7.26 -1.17 9.47
CA LYS A 132 -7.39 -0.67 10.86
C LYS A 132 -6.54 0.55 11.20
N ARG A 133 -5.54 0.86 10.37
CA ARG A 133 -4.75 2.08 10.47
C ARG A 133 -5.62 3.33 10.25
N GLU A 134 -6.50 3.29 9.26
CA GLU A 134 -7.31 4.43 8.81
C GLU A 134 -8.78 4.30 9.25
N TYR A 135 -9.23 3.07 9.53
CA TYR A 135 -10.62 2.75 9.88
C TYR A 135 -10.67 1.96 11.20
N PRO A 136 -10.95 2.61 12.35
CA PRO A 136 -11.10 1.92 13.62
C PRO A 136 -12.10 0.74 13.58
N GLU A 137 -13.17 0.88 12.79
CA GLU A 137 -14.22 -0.13 12.59
C GLU A 137 -13.70 -1.45 11.99
N ALA A 138 -12.53 -1.43 11.35
CA ALA A 138 -11.91 -2.63 10.79
C ALA A 138 -11.50 -3.64 11.88
N GLU A 139 -11.14 -3.17 13.09
CA GLU A 139 -10.81 -4.04 14.22
C GLU A 139 -12.08 -4.77 14.71
N ASP A 140 -13.21 -4.08 14.81
CA ASP A 140 -14.50 -4.66 15.20
C ASP A 140 -14.97 -5.69 14.17
N LEU A 141 -14.90 -5.37 12.88
CA LEU A 141 -15.25 -6.30 11.82
C LEU A 141 -14.32 -7.52 11.83
N PHE A 142 -13.00 -7.32 12.01
CA PHE A 142 -12.05 -8.42 12.14
C PHE A 142 -12.41 -9.33 13.32
N GLY A 143 -12.78 -8.76 14.47
CA GLY A 143 -13.25 -9.49 15.64
C GLY A 143 -14.44 -10.41 15.35
N GLN A 144 -15.40 -9.94 14.57
CA GLN A 144 -16.60 -10.69 14.17
C GLN A 144 -16.28 -11.86 13.23
N ILE A 145 -15.35 -11.68 12.28
CA ILE A 145 -15.12 -12.66 11.21
C ILE A 145 -13.85 -13.50 11.36
N LYS A 146 -12.98 -13.24 12.35
CA LYS A 146 -11.66 -13.91 12.48
C LYS A 146 -11.73 -15.44 12.53
N LYS A 147 -12.82 -16.00 13.06
CA LYS A 147 -13.05 -17.46 13.15
C LYS A 147 -13.65 -18.06 11.88
N PHE A 148 -14.17 -17.26 10.96
CA PHE A 148 -14.84 -17.76 9.77
C PHE A 148 -13.82 -18.29 8.74
N ARG A 149 -14.20 -19.37 8.06
CA ARG A 149 -13.44 -19.97 6.94
C ARG A 149 -14.24 -19.93 5.63
N ASP A 150 -15.40 -19.32 5.67
CA ASP A 150 -16.39 -19.25 4.60
C ASP A 150 -16.57 -17.79 4.23
N GLN A 151 -16.33 -17.47 2.95
CA GLN A 151 -16.42 -16.11 2.46
C GLN A 151 -17.86 -15.60 2.35
N ASP A 152 -18.85 -16.46 2.08
CA ASP A 152 -20.24 -16.03 1.97
C ASP A 152 -20.76 -15.59 3.35
N LYS A 153 -20.37 -16.31 4.41
CA LYS A 153 -20.64 -15.87 5.79
C LYS A 153 -20.00 -14.52 6.12
N MET A 154 -18.78 -14.27 5.64
CA MET A 154 -18.12 -12.97 5.83
C MET A 154 -18.85 -11.86 5.07
N ILE A 155 -19.22 -12.10 3.81
CA ILE A 155 -19.98 -11.15 2.99
C ILE A 155 -21.32 -10.82 3.67
N THR A 156 -22.04 -11.81 4.19
CA THR A 156 -23.31 -11.58 4.91
C THR A 156 -23.12 -10.67 6.12
N VAL A 157 -22.07 -10.87 6.92
CA VAL A 157 -21.77 -10.00 8.08
C VAL A 157 -21.43 -8.58 7.63
N ILE A 158 -20.59 -8.44 6.60
CA ILE A 158 -20.20 -7.11 6.08
C ILE A 158 -21.43 -6.36 5.55
N ASN A 159 -22.25 -7.03 4.74
CA ASN A 159 -23.47 -6.44 4.19
C ASN A 159 -24.49 -6.05 5.26
N ARG A 160 -24.63 -6.82 6.34
CA ARG A 160 -25.62 -6.54 7.38
C ARG A 160 -25.25 -5.34 8.25
N ASN A 161 -23.96 -5.17 8.52
CA ASN A 161 -23.49 -4.27 9.57
C ASN A 161 -22.90 -2.96 9.02
N TYR A 162 -22.51 -2.91 7.75
CA TYR A 162 -21.70 -1.81 7.20
C TYR A 162 -22.09 -1.34 5.80
N LEU A 163 -23.09 -1.95 5.15
CA LEU A 163 -23.63 -1.58 3.84
C LEU A 163 -25.16 -1.52 3.90
#